data_AF-A0A924LAK2-F1
#
_entry.id   AF-A0A924LAK2-F1
#
_cell.length_a   1.000
_cell.length_b   1.000
_cell.length_c   1.000
_cell.angle_alpha   90.00
_cell.angle_beta   90.00
_cell.angle_gamma   90.00
#
_symmetry.space_group_name_H-M   'P 1'
#
loop_
_entity.id
_entity.type
_entity.pdbx_description
1 polymer ?
#
loop_
_entity_poly.entity_id
_entity_poly.type
_entity_poly.pdbx_seq_one_letter_code
_entity_poly.pdbx_strand_id
1 'polypeptide(L)'
;MRVRLDKRRQLLAAGDEAYPVVVERTHTLKRVVSTYDAEALGADTFTGDTVSVTGRVIFLRNTGKLCFVRLREGDGTELQAMLARDGVGEERLAEFKALVDIGDHLAVTGEVITSRRGELSVQATSWQIAAKTVRPLPNEHNPL
;
A
#
# COMPACT_ATOMS: atom_id res chain seq x y z
N MET A 1 -8.07 7.64 18.80
CA MET A 1 -9.32 7.53 18.00
C MET A 1 -9.65 8.82 17.25
N ARG A 2 -9.70 9.99 17.92
CA ARG A 2 -10.05 11.30 17.28
C ARG A 2 -9.34 11.56 15.94
N VAL A 3 -8.01 11.49 15.90
CA VAL A 3 -7.21 11.71 14.67
C VAL A 3 -7.65 10.82 13.51
N ARG A 4 -7.87 9.52 13.74
CA ARG A 4 -8.27 8.58 12.67
C ARG A 4 -9.70 8.82 12.18
N LEU A 5 -10.59 9.27 13.07
CA LEU A 5 -11.94 9.70 12.69
C LEU A 5 -11.92 11.01 11.89
N ASP A 6 -11.01 11.93 12.22
CA ASP A 6 -10.84 13.18 11.47
C ASP A 6 -10.29 12.92 10.08
N LYS A 7 -9.28 12.05 9.95
CA LYS A 7 -8.77 11.59 8.65
C LYS A 7 -9.85 10.89 7.81
N ARG A 8 -10.69 10.06 8.43
CA ARG A 8 -11.85 9.47 7.75
C ARG A 8 -12.79 10.55 7.22
N ARG A 9 -13.08 11.59 8.00
CA ARG A 9 -13.92 12.71 7.55
C ARG A 9 -13.28 13.49 6.41
N GLN A 10 -11.96 13.71 6.46
CA GLN A 10 -11.22 14.37 5.38
C GLN A 10 -11.28 13.57 4.08
N LEU A 11 -11.09 12.25 4.16
CA LEU A 11 -11.20 11.35 3.01
C LEU A 11 -12.58 11.47 2.33
N LEU A 12 -13.65 11.41 3.12
CA LEU A 12 -15.03 11.57 2.61
C LEU A 12 -15.29 12.97 2.03
N ALA A 13 -14.72 14.02 2.64
CA ALA A 13 -14.88 15.40 2.17
C ALA A 13 -14.11 15.65 0.85
N ALA A 14 -13.04 14.90 0.59
CA ALA A 14 -12.30 14.93 -0.67
C ALA A 14 -13.02 14.17 -1.80
N GLY A 15 -14.15 13.51 -1.52
CA GLY A 15 -14.89 12.70 -2.49
C GLY A 15 -14.45 11.24 -2.59
N ASP A 16 -13.44 10.84 -1.81
CA ASP A 16 -12.99 9.45 -1.71
C ASP A 16 -13.86 8.64 -0.72
N GLU A 17 -13.88 7.32 -0.87
CA GLU A 17 -14.63 6.42 0.01
C GLU A 17 -13.73 5.83 1.12
N ALA A 18 -14.21 5.86 2.36
CA ALA A 18 -13.50 5.20 3.48
C ALA A 18 -13.71 3.68 3.52
N TYR A 19 -14.80 3.23 2.90
CA TYR A 19 -15.27 1.84 2.89
C TYR A 19 -15.97 1.57 1.54
N PRO A 20 -15.24 1.60 0.41
CA PRO A 20 -15.81 1.36 -0.91
C PRO A 20 -16.47 -0.02 -1.00
N VAL A 21 -17.53 -0.12 -1.79
CA VAL A 21 -18.25 -1.39 -2.05
C VAL A 21 -17.40 -2.34 -2.90
N VAL A 22 -16.64 -1.78 -3.85
CA VAL A 22 -15.79 -2.53 -4.77
C VAL A 22 -14.38 -1.99 -4.68
N VAL A 23 -13.42 -2.90 -4.56
CA VAL A 23 -11.99 -2.62 -4.60
C VAL A 23 -11.39 -3.53 -5.65
N GLU A 24 -10.66 -2.94 -6.59
CA GLU A 24 -10.02 -3.72 -7.65
C GLU A 24 -8.90 -4.60 -7.07
N ARG A 25 -8.98 -5.90 -7.35
CA ARG A 25 -8.01 -6.89 -6.93
C ARG A 25 -7.88 -7.97 -8.00
N THR A 26 -6.80 -7.91 -8.76
CA THR A 26 -6.50 -8.90 -9.81
C THR A 26 -5.65 -10.05 -9.29
N HIS A 27 -4.82 -9.79 -8.27
CA HIS A 27 -3.89 -10.76 -7.70
C HIS A 27 -3.94 -10.77 -6.17
N THR A 28 -3.69 -11.96 -5.60
CA THR A 28 -3.35 -12.07 -4.18
C THR A 28 -1.87 -11.73 -3.99
N LEU A 29 -1.47 -11.31 -2.79
CA LEU A 29 -0.05 -11.06 -2.50
C LEU A 29 0.75 -12.34 -2.65
N LYS A 30 0.21 -13.45 -2.18
CA LYS A 30 0.79 -14.79 -2.36
C LYS A 30 1.05 -15.13 -3.82
N ARG A 31 0.11 -14.83 -4.70
CA ARG A 31 0.27 -15.08 -6.14
C ARG A 31 1.45 -14.30 -6.68
N VAL A 32 1.53 -12.99 -6.43
CA VAL A 32 2.64 -12.15 -6.89
C VAL A 32 3.97 -12.68 -6.37
N VAL A 33 4.10 -12.90 -5.06
CA VAL A 33 5.34 -13.40 -4.43
C VAL A 33 5.76 -14.77 -4.96
N SER A 34 4.80 -15.64 -5.32
CA SER A 34 5.10 -16.97 -5.90
C SER A 34 5.42 -16.95 -7.39
N THR A 35 4.98 -15.92 -8.12
CA THR A 35 5.19 -15.81 -9.57
C THR A 35 6.52 -15.15 -9.91
N TYR A 36 6.92 -14.14 -9.14
CA TYR A 36 8.13 -13.36 -9.41
C TYR A 36 9.24 -13.71 -8.42
N ASP A 37 10.31 -14.29 -8.94
CA ASP A 37 11.55 -14.48 -8.20
C ASP A 37 12.39 -13.19 -8.26
N ALA A 38 12.49 -12.51 -7.12
CA ALA A 38 13.23 -11.25 -7.01
C ALA A 38 14.73 -11.39 -7.29
N GLU A 39 15.32 -12.54 -6.96
CA GLU A 39 16.74 -12.80 -7.21
C GLU A 39 16.98 -13.02 -8.71
N ALA A 40 16.09 -13.78 -9.37
CA ALA A 40 16.17 -14.03 -10.80
C ALA A 40 15.95 -12.77 -11.64
N LEU A 41 15.05 -11.87 -11.21
CA LEU A 41 14.80 -10.59 -11.88
C LEU A 41 16.01 -9.64 -11.77
N GLY A 42 16.80 -9.74 -10.70
CA GLY A 42 17.86 -8.79 -10.40
C GLY A 42 17.33 -7.46 -9.85
N ALA A 43 18.20 -6.62 -9.28
CA ALA A 43 17.79 -5.35 -8.68
C ALA A 43 17.40 -4.29 -9.73
N ASP A 44 16.49 -3.38 -9.36
CA ASP A 44 16.04 -2.24 -10.20
C ASP A 44 15.40 -2.67 -11.54
N THR A 45 14.62 -3.76 -11.51
CA THR A 45 13.98 -4.35 -12.70
C THR A 45 12.49 -4.07 -12.74
N PHE A 46 12.00 -3.79 -13.95
CA PHE A 46 10.61 -3.51 -14.29
C PHE A 46 10.08 -4.67 -15.14
N THR A 47 9.00 -5.32 -14.72
CA THR A 47 8.48 -6.52 -15.38
C THR A 47 7.53 -6.22 -16.54
N GLY A 48 6.96 -5.02 -16.58
CA GLY A 48 5.84 -4.63 -17.45
C GLY A 48 4.47 -5.11 -16.97
N ASP A 49 4.41 -5.99 -15.96
CA ASP A 49 3.16 -6.60 -15.50
C ASP A 49 2.46 -5.70 -14.48
N THR A 50 1.27 -5.22 -14.85
CA THR A 50 0.42 -4.42 -13.96
C THR A 50 -0.50 -5.31 -13.13
N VAL A 51 -0.48 -5.11 -11.81
CA VAL A 51 -1.30 -5.82 -10.84
C VAL A 51 -2.06 -4.86 -9.93
N SER A 52 -3.23 -5.30 -9.46
CA SER A 52 -4.01 -4.64 -8.43
C SER A 52 -4.06 -5.56 -7.23
N VAL A 53 -3.45 -5.13 -6.14
CA VAL A 53 -3.32 -5.89 -4.90
C VAL A 53 -3.97 -5.15 -3.75
N THR A 54 -4.42 -5.90 -2.74
CA THR A 54 -5.01 -5.32 -1.53
C THR A 54 -4.44 -6.00 -0.31
N GLY A 55 -4.14 -5.23 0.73
CA GLY A 55 -3.67 -5.79 1.99
C GLY A 55 -3.73 -4.78 3.12
N ARG A 56 -3.45 -5.23 4.34
CA ARG A 56 -3.36 -4.38 5.51
C ARG A 56 -1.99 -3.71 5.57
N VAL A 57 -1.97 -2.40 5.77
CA VAL A 57 -0.74 -1.65 6.02
C VAL A 57 -0.17 -2.06 7.37
N ILE A 58 0.96 -2.77 7.37
CA ILE A 58 1.65 -3.17 8.60
C ILE A 58 2.91 -2.35 8.86
N PHE A 59 3.48 -1.76 7.81
CA PHE A 59 4.63 -0.86 7.88
C PHE A 59 4.45 0.27 6.87
N LEU A 60 4.84 1.48 7.27
CA LEU A 60 4.72 2.69 6.46
C LEU A 60 5.92 3.59 6.72
N ARG A 61 6.63 3.99 5.66
CA ARG A 61 7.75 4.93 5.73
C ARG A 61 7.67 5.96 4.61
N ASN A 62 7.65 7.23 5.00
CA ASN A 62 7.62 8.36 4.08
C ASN A 62 9.02 8.98 3.95
N THR A 63 9.49 9.25 2.74
CA THR A 63 10.81 9.84 2.48
C THR A 63 10.76 10.78 1.27
N GLY A 64 10.69 12.09 1.52
CA GLY A 64 10.72 13.09 0.45
C GLY A 64 9.64 12.84 -0.61
N LYS A 65 10.05 12.52 -1.85
CA LYS A 65 9.17 12.26 -3.00
C LYS A 65 8.72 10.79 -3.14
N LEU A 66 9.00 9.96 -2.14
CA LEU A 66 8.77 8.52 -2.17
C LEU A 66 8.15 8.03 -0.87
N CYS A 67 7.22 7.10 -0.96
CA CYS A 67 6.62 6.41 0.16
C CYS A 67 6.73 4.90 -0.03
N PHE A 68 7.07 4.20 1.04
CA PHE A 68 7.12 2.74 1.08
C PHE A 68 6.07 2.24 2.05
N VAL A 69 5.30 1.26 1.61
CA VAL A 69 4.29 0.60 2.44
C VAL A 69 4.45 -0.91 2.33
N ARG A 70 4.31 -1.61 3.45
CA ARG A 70 4.22 -3.08 3.46
C ARG A 70 2.77 -3.48 3.67
N LEU A 71 2.25 -4.23 2.72
CA LEU A 71 0.91 -4.80 2.75
C LEU A 71 1.00 -6.25 3.22
N ARG A 72 0.12 -6.64 4.15
CA ARG A 72 -0.03 -8.01 4.62
C ARG A 72 -1.43 -8.52 4.32
N GLU A 73 -1.54 -9.71 3.73
CA GLU A 73 -2.80 -10.42 3.54
C GLU A 73 -3.14 -11.32 4.74
N GLY A 74 -4.37 -11.84 4.78
CA GLY A 74 -4.85 -12.64 5.92
C GLY A 74 -4.09 -13.95 6.15
N ASP A 75 -3.42 -14.47 5.12
CA ASP A 75 -2.56 -15.66 5.21
C ASP A 75 -1.15 -15.37 5.73
N GLY A 76 -0.86 -14.10 6.05
CA GLY A 76 0.44 -13.63 6.53
C GLY A 76 1.41 -13.24 5.41
N THR A 77 1.06 -13.43 4.14
CA THR A 77 1.92 -13.03 3.02
C THR A 77 2.08 -11.51 3.00
N GLU A 78 3.30 -11.06 2.76
CA GLU A 78 3.63 -9.64 2.68
C GLU A 78 4.20 -9.24 1.33
N LEU A 79 3.90 -8.02 0.91
CA LEU A 79 4.46 -7.42 -0.30
C LEU A 79 4.69 -5.93 -0.08
N GLN A 80 5.81 -5.41 -0.59
CA GLN A 80 6.06 -3.98 -0.56
C GLN A 80 5.31 -3.29 -1.71
N ALA A 81 4.79 -2.09 -1.46
CA ALA A 81 4.39 -1.17 -2.52
C ALA A 81 5.14 0.14 -2.37
N MET A 82 5.50 0.73 -3.51
CA MET A 82 6.29 1.94 -3.62
C MET A 82 5.45 3.01 -4.33
N LEU A 83 5.21 4.13 -3.65
CA LEU A 83 4.47 5.27 -4.19
C LEU A 83 5.45 6.40 -4.44
N ALA A 84 5.79 6.62 -5.70
CA ALA A 84 6.66 7.71 -6.13
C ALA A 84 5.83 8.87 -6.67
N ARG A 85 6.29 10.11 -6.45
CA ARG A 85 5.65 11.32 -7.02
C ARG A 85 5.47 11.21 -8.54
N ASP A 86 6.45 10.66 -9.24
CA ASP A 86 6.42 10.55 -10.70
C ASP A 86 5.45 9.45 -11.18
N GLY A 87 5.05 8.53 -10.29
CA GLY A 87 4.08 7.47 -10.59
C GLY A 87 2.64 7.86 -10.25
N VAL A 88 2.38 8.31 -9.02
CA VAL A 88 1.01 8.61 -8.54
C VAL A 88 0.64 10.11 -8.65
N GLY A 89 1.60 11.00 -8.89
CA GLY A 89 1.41 12.45 -8.85
C GLY A 89 1.68 13.08 -7.47
N GLU A 90 1.92 14.39 -7.45
CA GLU A 90 2.25 15.13 -6.22
C GLU A 90 1.07 15.19 -5.24
N GLU A 91 -0.12 15.50 -5.73
CA GLU A 91 -1.34 15.64 -4.93
C GLU A 91 -1.72 14.31 -4.28
N ARG A 92 -1.86 13.24 -5.05
CA ARG A 92 -2.18 11.89 -4.53
C ARG A 92 -1.10 11.36 -3.59
N LEU A 93 0.17 11.72 -3.78
CA LEU A 93 1.23 11.35 -2.82
C LEU A 93 1.10 12.14 -1.52
N ALA A 94 0.74 13.43 -1.57
CA ALA A 94 0.51 14.25 -0.39
C ALA A 94 -0.70 13.73 0.41
N GLU A 95 -1.79 13.39 -0.28
CA GLU A 95 -2.98 12.76 0.31
C GLU A 95 -2.64 11.42 0.96
N PHE A 96 -1.87 10.57 0.28
CA PHE A 96 -1.41 9.31 0.84
C PHE A 96 -0.72 9.50 2.20
N LYS A 97 0.23 10.45 2.25
CA LYS A 97 0.98 10.76 3.49
C LYS A 97 0.09 11.30 4.60
N ALA A 98 -0.94 12.08 4.25
CA ALA A 98 -1.86 12.66 5.21
C ALA A 98 -2.87 11.64 5.74
N LEU A 99 -3.40 10.78 4.86
CA LEU A 99 -4.61 10.00 5.11
C LEU A 99 -4.33 8.55 5.47
N VAL A 100 -3.28 7.92 4.95
CA VAL A 100 -3.00 6.49 5.20
C VAL A 100 -2.30 6.29 6.54
N ASP A 101 -2.77 5.33 7.32
CA ASP A 101 -2.20 4.94 8.61
C ASP A 101 -1.90 3.43 8.65
N ILE A 102 -0.97 3.04 9.52
CA ILE A 102 -0.78 1.63 9.88
C ILE A 102 -2.11 1.04 10.38
N GLY A 103 -2.44 -0.14 9.86
CA GLY A 103 -3.67 -0.87 10.12
C GLY A 103 -4.76 -0.68 9.09
N ASP A 104 -4.70 0.35 8.23
CA ASP A 104 -5.67 0.51 7.14
C ASP A 104 -5.57 -0.65 6.14
N HIS A 105 -6.67 -1.00 5.48
CA HIS A 105 -6.60 -1.80 4.26
C HIS A 105 -6.42 -0.86 3.08
N LEU A 106 -5.39 -1.11 2.30
CA LEU A 106 -5.01 -0.33 1.14
C LEU A 106 -5.05 -1.22 -0.09
N ALA A 107 -5.64 -0.71 -1.17
CA ALA A 107 -5.48 -1.28 -2.49
C ALA A 107 -4.55 -0.42 -3.32
N VAL A 108 -3.67 -1.09 -4.05
CA VAL A 108 -2.63 -0.47 -4.87
C VAL A 108 -2.67 -1.13 -6.23
N THR A 109 -2.73 -0.32 -7.28
CA THR A 109 -2.54 -0.76 -8.66
C THR A 109 -1.22 -0.20 -9.16
N GLY A 110 -0.45 -1.04 -9.84
CA GLY A 110 0.87 -0.67 -10.31
C GLY A 110 1.63 -1.82 -10.93
N GLU A 111 2.85 -1.53 -11.36
CA GLU A 111 3.72 -2.50 -12.01
C GLU A 111 4.50 -3.32 -10.98
N VAL A 112 4.67 -4.62 -11.21
CA VAL A 112 5.58 -5.44 -10.40
C VAL A 112 7.02 -5.10 -10.76
N ILE A 113 7.82 -4.76 -9.75
CA ILE A 113 9.22 -4.37 -9.90
C ILE A 113 10.08 -5.03 -8.82
N THR A 114 11.39 -5.00 -9.00
CA THR A 114 12.36 -5.14 -7.91
C THR A 114 12.95 -3.76 -7.60
N SER A 115 12.97 -3.39 -6.33
CA SER A 115 13.62 -2.14 -5.92
C SER A 115 15.14 -2.21 -6.14
N ARG A 116 15.83 -1.07 -6.04
CA ARG A 116 17.30 -1.02 -6.04
C ARG A 116 17.98 -1.88 -4.97
N ARG A 117 17.24 -2.28 -3.92
CA ARG A 117 17.72 -3.17 -2.86
C ARG A 117 17.44 -4.64 -3.16
N GLY A 118 16.92 -4.97 -4.35
CA GLY A 118 16.54 -6.33 -4.74
C GLY A 118 15.20 -6.78 -4.15
N GLU A 119 14.43 -5.88 -3.53
CA GLU A 119 13.18 -6.25 -2.87
C GLU A 119 11.99 -6.18 -3.82
N LEU A 120 11.25 -7.27 -3.98
CA LEU A 120 10.02 -7.34 -4.78
C LEU A 120 8.98 -6.34 -4.28
N SER A 121 8.49 -5.49 -5.18
CA SER A 121 7.58 -4.39 -4.86
C SER A 121 6.57 -4.16 -5.98
N VAL A 122 5.46 -3.50 -5.66
CA VAL A 122 4.56 -2.91 -6.66
C VAL A 122 4.84 -1.41 -6.77
N GLN A 123 5.29 -0.94 -7.92
CA GLN A 123 5.42 0.48 -8.24
C GLN A 123 4.04 1.06 -8.54
N ALA A 124 3.47 1.78 -7.57
CA ALA A 124 2.10 2.25 -7.63
C ALA A 124 1.91 3.33 -8.71
N THR A 125 0.89 3.14 -9.53
CA THR A 125 0.30 4.17 -10.41
C THR A 125 -0.97 4.74 -9.80
N SER A 126 -1.69 3.95 -8.98
CA SER A 126 -2.82 4.42 -8.20
C SER A 126 -2.95 3.68 -6.87
N TRP A 127 -3.68 4.31 -5.95
CA TRP A 127 -4.00 3.72 -4.65
C TRP A 127 -5.39 4.19 -4.19
N GLN A 128 -6.03 3.37 -3.36
CA GLN A 128 -7.29 3.67 -2.69
C GLN A 128 -7.35 3.00 -1.31
N ILE A 129 -8.05 3.62 -0.37
CA ILE A 129 -8.34 2.99 0.92
C ILE A 129 -9.47 1.98 0.72
N ALA A 130 -9.19 0.71 0.97
CA ALA A 130 -10.19 -0.35 0.94
C ALA A 130 -11.01 -0.38 2.24
N ALA A 131 -10.38 -0.09 3.38
CA ALA A 131 -11.08 0.08 4.64
C ALA A 131 -10.25 0.91 5.62
N LYS A 132 -10.82 2.04 6.07
CA LYS A 132 -10.17 2.92 7.05
C LYS A 132 -10.23 2.34 8.46
N THR A 133 -9.08 2.21 9.09
CA THR A 133 -8.94 1.70 10.45
C THR A 133 -8.98 2.84 11.46
N VAL A 134 -9.95 2.80 12.38
CA VAL A 134 -10.21 3.85 13.38
C VAL A 134 -9.53 3.61 14.74
N ARG A 135 -9.08 2.37 14.99
CA ARG A 135 -8.31 1.98 16.17
C ARG A 135 -6.95 1.44 15.73
N PRO A 136 -5.84 1.87 16.34
CA PRO A 136 -4.53 1.35 15.96
C PRO A 136 -4.45 -0.17 16.20
N LEU A 137 -3.57 -0.83 15.45
CA LEU A 137 -3.19 -2.20 15.77
C LEU A 137 -2.51 -2.24 17.15
N PRO A 138 -2.59 -3.37 17.88
CA PRO A 138 -1.75 -3.60 19.05
C PRO A 138 -0.27 -3.41 18.65
N ASN A 139 0.50 -2.72 19.48
CA ASN A 139 1.95 -2.67 19.31
C ASN A 139 2.56 -3.97 19.83
N GLU A 140 3.61 -4.46 19.17
CA GLU A 140 4.33 -5.68 19.58
C GLU A 140 4.91 -5.59 21.02
N HIS A 141 4.97 -4.39 21.59
CA HIS A 141 5.51 -4.12 22.92
C HIS A 141 4.46 -3.90 24.03
N ASN A 142 3.16 -3.79 23.74
CA ASN A 142 2.14 -3.88 24.78
C ASN A 142 1.30 -5.14 24.57
N PRO A 143 1.47 -6.18 25.41
CA PRO A 143 0.50 -7.26 25.44
C PRO A 143 -0.88 -6.70 25.83
N LEU A 144 -1.93 -7.33 25.30
CA LEU A 144 -3.33 -7.02 25.60
C LEU A 144 -3.64 -7.23 27.08
#